data_AF-A0A7K0FWY1-F1
#
_entry.id   AF-A0A7K0FWY1-F1
#
_cell.length_a   1.000
_cell.length_b   1.000
_cell.length_c   1.000
_cell.angle_alpha   90.00
_cell.angle_beta   90.00
_cell.angle_gamma   90.00
#
_symmetry.space_group_name_H-M   'P 1'
#
loop_
_entity.id
_entity.type
_entity.pdbx_description
1 polymer ?
#
loop_
_entity_poly.entity_id
_entity_poly.type
_entity_poly.pdbx_seq_one_letter_code
_entity_poly.pdbx_strand_id
1 'polypeptide(L)'
;MKKLMMICGLMLGIAGFAQAQQGGGRGGMMMKPEERVKQLDEKLKLSDEQKTKLTTVFTEQAESMKKMREEMQGGDREAMREKMQKFRADNDVKVNAVLTDDQKKTYETWQKEQRAEMQKRMQGSRNN
;
A
#
# COMPACT_ATOMS: atom_id res chain seq x y z
N MET A 1 -53.33 27.04 -2.33
CA MET A 1 -53.27 28.52 -2.36
C MET A 1 -52.20 28.95 -1.36
N LYS A 2 -50.99 29.28 -1.83
CA LYS A 2 -50.50 30.65 -2.07
C LYS A 2 -50.29 31.44 -0.78
N LYS A 3 -49.01 31.63 -0.42
CA LYS A 3 -48.34 32.90 -0.07
C LYS A 3 -46.98 32.55 0.58
N LEU A 4 -45.86 32.75 -0.12
CA LEU A 4 -45.12 34.00 -0.34
C LEU A 4 -44.06 34.25 0.75
N MET A 5 -42.81 34.39 0.28
CA MET A 5 -41.72 35.26 0.74
C MET A 5 -40.96 34.84 2.01
N MET A 6 -39.68 34.47 1.91
CA MET A 6 -38.49 35.34 1.75
C MET A 6 -38.46 36.50 2.77
N ILE A 7 -37.70 36.32 3.85
CA ILE A 7 -37.06 37.41 4.60
C ILE A 7 -35.64 36.98 4.98
N CYS A 8 -34.70 37.86 4.64
CA CYS A 8 -33.27 37.79 4.83
C CYS A 8 -32.82 37.81 6.30
N GLY A 9 -31.63 37.25 6.55
CA GLY A 9 -30.65 37.87 7.44
C GLY A 9 -30.47 37.21 8.80
N LEU A 10 -29.55 36.25 8.89
CA LEU A 10 -28.73 36.08 10.09
C LEU A 10 -27.37 35.48 9.70
N MET A 11 -26.45 36.33 9.26
CA MET A 11 -25.02 36.07 9.41
C MET A 11 -24.66 36.47 10.84
N LEU A 12 -24.19 35.53 11.66
CA LEU A 12 -23.19 35.74 12.71
C LEU A 12 -22.79 34.38 13.33
N GLY A 13 -21.58 33.93 12.98
CA GLY A 13 -20.61 33.31 13.88
C GLY A 13 -20.97 32.04 14.63
N ILE A 14 -20.47 30.90 14.14
CA ILE A 14 -19.92 29.85 15.02
C ILE A 14 -18.45 29.67 14.65
N ALA A 15 -17.60 30.15 15.56
CA ALA A 15 -16.22 29.76 15.65
C ALA A 15 -16.12 28.25 15.84
N GLY A 16 -15.19 27.62 15.14
CA GLY A 16 -14.72 26.29 15.48
C GLY A 16 -14.94 25.27 14.39
N PHE A 17 -14.08 25.29 13.36
CA PHE A 17 -13.43 24.08 12.86
C PHE A 17 -12.02 24.44 12.39
N ALA A 18 -11.19 24.88 13.33
CA ALA A 18 -9.75 24.64 13.23
C ALA A 18 -9.52 23.15 13.51
N GLN A 19 -9.97 22.29 12.59
CA GLN A 19 -9.38 20.97 12.40
C GLN A 19 -8.40 21.08 11.23
N ALA A 20 -7.54 22.11 11.32
CA ALA A 20 -6.34 22.22 10.52
C ALA A 20 -5.42 21.09 10.98
N GLN A 21 -5.20 20.12 10.08
CA GLN A 21 -4.15 19.11 10.19
C GLN A 21 -4.01 18.48 11.58
N GLN A 22 -4.81 17.46 11.86
CA GLN A 22 -4.25 16.30 12.54
C GLN A 22 -3.29 15.61 11.55
N GLY A 23 -2.15 16.25 11.33
CA GLY A 23 -1.01 15.72 10.62
C GLY A 23 -0.38 14.65 11.48
N GLY A 24 -0.69 13.39 11.17
CA GLY A 24 -0.19 12.23 11.91
C GLY A 24 -0.19 11.00 11.02
N GLY A 25 0.59 11.05 9.93
CA GLY A 25 0.98 9.89 9.14
C GLY A 25 -0.16 9.18 8.42
N ARG A 26 -0.30 9.45 7.11
CA ARG A 26 -0.96 8.52 6.17
C ARG A 26 -0.07 7.26 6.07
N GLY A 27 0.02 6.50 7.16
CA GLY A 27 0.65 5.19 7.20
C GLY A 27 -0.20 4.31 6.32
N GLY A 28 0.18 4.19 5.05
CA GLY A 28 -0.56 3.43 4.06
C GLY A 28 -0.99 2.11 4.68
N MET A 29 -2.30 1.87 4.71
CA MET A 29 -2.88 0.61 5.16
C MET A 29 -2.16 -0.49 4.38
N MET A 30 -1.38 -1.30 5.09
CA MET A 30 -0.78 -2.49 4.50
C MET A 30 -1.93 -3.34 3.99
N MET A 31 -1.86 -3.70 2.71
CA MET A 31 -2.85 -4.60 2.11
C MET A 31 -2.86 -5.91 2.89
N LYS A 32 -4.05 -6.46 3.12
CA LYS A 32 -4.20 -7.76 3.78
C LYS A 32 -3.56 -8.86 2.92
N PRO A 33 -2.95 -9.91 3.51
CA PRO A 33 -2.32 -11.01 2.77
C PRO A 33 -3.24 -11.61 1.70
N GLU A 34 -4.50 -11.83 2.04
CA GLU A 34 -5.49 -12.48 1.16
C GLU A 34 -5.81 -11.61 -0.07
N GLU A 35 -5.93 -10.30 0.12
CA GLU A 35 -6.16 -9.35 -0.97
C GLU A 35 -4.97 -9.28 -1.91
N ARG A 36 -3.75 -9.40 -1.37
CA ARG A 36 -2.55 -9.47 -2.21
C ARG A 36 -2.50 -10.76 -3.02
N VAL A 37 -2.90 -11.89 -2.45
CA VAL A 37 -3.02 -13.15 -3.20
C VAL A 37 -4.06 -13.03 -4.30
N LYS A 38 -5.23 -12.44 -4.04
CA LYS A 38 -6.25 -12.21 -5.07
C LYS A 38 -5.72 -11.40 -6.25
N GLN A 39 -4.97 -10.33 -6.00
CA GLN A 39 -4.37 -9.54 -7.06
C GLN A 39 -3.37 -10.33 -7.91
N LEU A 40 -2.56 -11.19 -7.27
CA LEU A 40 -1.66 -12.07 -8.00
C LEU A 40 -2.41 -13.16 -8.76
N ASP A 41 -3.49 -13.70 -8.20
CA ASP A 41 -4.33 -14.70 -8.85
C ASP A 41 -4.96 -14.17 -10.15
N GLU A 42 -5.46 -12.93 -10.12
CA GLU A 42 -6.01 -12.29 -11.32
C GLU A 42 -5.02 -12.26 -12.49
N LYS A 43 -3.72 -12.10 -12.19
CA LYS A 43 -2.63 -11.99 -13.19
C LYS A 43 -1.99 -13.33 -13.54
N LEU A 44 -1.76 -14.18 -12.55
CA LEU A 44 -0.95 -15.39 -12.68
C LEU A 44 -1.78 -16.67 -12.77
N LYS A 45 -3.10 -16.59 -12.54
CA LYS A 45 -4.03 -17.73 -12.49
C LYS A 45 -3.48 -18.84 -11.58
N LEU A 46 -3.43 -18.54 -10.29
CA LEU A 46 -2.78 -19.36 -9.28
C LEU A 46 -3.64 -20.59 -8.97
N SER A 47 -2.99 -21.74 -8.72
CA SER A 47 -3.67 -22.90 -8.17
C SER A 47 -4.06 -22.68 -6.71
N ASP A 48 -4.97 -23.50 -6.18
CA ASP A 48 -5.38 -23.42 -4.77
C ASP A 48 -4.22 -23.67 -3.79
N GLU A 49 -3.30 -24.57 -4.17
CA GLU A 49 -2.08 -24.81 -3.40
C GLU A 49 -1.17 -23.58 -3.40
N GLN A 50 -1.00 -22.92 -4.55
CA GLN A 50 -0.20 -21.71 -4.66
C GLN A 50 -0.81 -20.55 -3.85
N LYS A 51 -2.14 -20.38 -3.90
CA LYS A 51 -2.86 -19.36 -3.12
C LYS A 51 -2.65 -19.56 -1.61
N THR A 52 -2.73 -20.81 -1.15
CA THR A 52 -2.46 -21.16 0.26
C THR A 52 -1.02 -20.80 0.65
N LYS A 53 -0.02 -21.26 -0.11
CA LYS A 53 1.40 -20.99 0.17
C LYS A 53 1.73 -19.49 0.14
N LEU A 54 1.20 -18.76 -0.85
CA LEU A 54 1.40 -17.32 -0.96
C LEU A 54 0.72 -16.54 0.17
N THR A 55 -0.43 -16.99 0.65
CA THR A 55 -1.08 -16.38 1.82
C THR A 55 -0.16 -16.48 3.03
N THR A 56 0.42 -17.65 3.30
CA THR A 56 1.42 -17.83 4.38
C THR A 56 2.62 -16.90 4.20
N VAL A 57 3.21 -16.84 3.00
CA VAL A 57 4.34 -15.95 2.69
C VAL A 57 4.01 -14.48 2.97
N PHE A 58 2.81 -14.02 2.60
CA PHE A 58 2.41 -12.63 2.83
C PHE A 58 1.99 -12.33 4.27
N THR A 59 1.50 -13.31 5.01
CA THR A 59 1.26 -13.18 6.46
C THR A 59 2.57 -12.99 7.20
N GLU A 60 3.57 -13.85 6.96
CA GLU A 60 4.92 -13.70 7.53
C GLU A 60 5.54 -12.35 7.16
N GLN A 61 5.32 -11.91 5.91
CA GLN A 61 5.79 -10.62 5.44
C GLN A 61 5.13 -9.47 6.21
N ALA A 62 3.82 -9.51 6.41
CA ALA A 62 3.08 -8.47 7.12
C ALA A 62 3.56 -8.35 8.57
N GLU A 63 3.79 -9.48 9.25
CA GLU A 63 4.33 -9.51 10.60
C GLU A 63 5.76 -8.97 10.67
N SER A 64 6.62 -9.39 9.73
CA SER A 64 8.01 -8.92 9.68
C SER A 64 8.08 -7.41 9.42
N MET A 65 7.22 -6.89 8.55
CA MET A 65 7.11 -5.45 8.30
C MET A 65 6.57 -4.68 9.51
N LYS A 66 5.66 -5.27 10.28
CA LYS A 66 5.17 -4.68 11.53
C LYS A 66 6.32 -4.54 12.54
N LYS A 67 7.06 -5.63 12.80
CA LYS A 67 8.24 -5.61 13.69
C LYS A 67 9.28 -4.61 13.20
N MET A 68 9.57 -4.62 11.90
CA MET A 68 10.49 -3.67 11.29
C MET A 68 10.03 -2.24 11.53
N ARG A 69 8.74 -1.91 11.33
CA ARG A 69 8.20 -0.56 11.58
C ARG A 69 8.34 -0.14 13.05
N GLU A 70 8.13 -1.06 13.99
CA GLU A 70 8.31 -0.82 15.42
C GLU A 70 9.78 -0.52 15.75
N GLU A 71 10.72 -1.28 15.19
CA GLU A 71 12.17 -1.07 15.34
C GLU A 71 12.67 0.23 14.69
N MET A 72 11.93 0.80 13.73
CA MET A 72 12.32 1.96 12.94
C MET A 72 11.91 3.30 13.57
N GLN A 73 11.23 3.31 14.73
CA GLN A 73 10.88 4.55 15.42
C GLN A 73 12.14 5.25 15.97
N GLY A 74 12.78 6.08 15.14
CA GLY A 74 13.96 6.89 15.50
C GLY A 74 15.29 6.44 14.87
N GLY A 75 15.28 5.51 13.91
CA GLY A 75 16.50 4.93 13.32
C GLY A 75 17.09 5.67 12.11
N ASP A 76 18.31 5.25 11.72
CA ASP A 76 19.01 5.72 10.52
C ASP A 76 18.25 5.33 9.23
N ARG A 77 18.02 6.33 8.38
CA ARG A 77 17.30 6.18 7.11
C ARG A 77 18.05 5.32 6.09
N GLU A 78 19.38 5.32 6.11
CA GLU A 78 20.18 4.52 5.17
C GLU A 78 20.14 3.05 5.54
N ALA A 79 20.39 2.72 6.80
CA ALA A 79 20.21 1.37 7.34
C ALA A 79 18.79 0.84 7.13
N MET A 80 17.77 1.69 7.30
CA MET A 80 16.37 1.36 6.99
C MET A 80 16.19 0.97 5.53
N ARG A 81 16.79 1.73 4.61
CA ARG A 81 16.68 1.46 3.17
C ARG A 81 17.30 0.12 2.82
N GLU A 82 18.48 -0.18 3.32
CA GLU A 82 19.17 -1.44 3.06
C GLU A 82 18.36 -2.64 3.62
N LYS A 83 17.90 -2.54 4.87
CA LYS A 83 17.07 -3.58 5.50
C LYS A 83 15.78 -3.84 4.72
N MET A 84 15.15 -2.78 4.21
CA MET A 84 13.97 -2.90 3.35
C MET A 84 14.29 -3.52 1.98
N GLN A 85 15.44 -3.22 1.38
CA GLN A 85 15.83 -3.83 0.11
C GLN A 85 16.07 -5.33 0.26
N LYS A 86 16.82 -5.73 1.30
CA LYS A 86 17.05 -7.13 1.61
C LYS A 86 15.74 -7.87 1.88
N PHE A 87 14.88 -7.28 2.71
CA PHE A 87 13.57 -7.85 2.99
C PHE A 87 12.70 -8.07 1.75
N ARG A 88 12.74 -7.13 0.79
CA ARG A 88 12.02 -7.29 -0.48
C ARG A 88 12.61 -8.41 -1.33
N ALA A 89 13.94 -8.51 -1.40
CA ALA A 89 14.61 -9.59 -2.14
C ALA A 89 14.28 -10.96 -1.53
N ASP A 90 14.34 -11.10 -0.21
CA ASP A 90 14.01 -12.35 0.48
C ASP A 90 12.54 -12.75 0.24
N ASN A 91 11.63 -11.78 0.26
CA ASN A 91 10.22 -12.04 -0.07
C ASN A 91 10.02 -12.47 -1.52
N ASP A 92 10.73 -11.85 -2.46
CA ASP A 92 10.65 -12.20 -3.88
C ASP A 92 11.11 -13.64 -4.14
N VAL A 93 12.19 -14.07 -3.48
CA VAL A 93 12.64 -15.48 -3.52
C VAL A 93 11.55 -16.42 -3.02
N LYS A 94 10.92 -16.12 -1.88
CA LYS A 94 9.83 -16.94 -1.32
C LYS A 94 8.62 -17.02 -2.26
N VAL A 95 8.24 -15.91 -2.90
CA VAL A 95 7.14 -15.88 -3.88
C VAL A 95 7.50 -16.71 -5.11
N ASN A 96 8.67 -16.48 -5.71
CA ASN A 96 9.12 -17.18 -6.90
C ASN A 96 9.24 -18.70 -6.69
N ALA A 97 9.58 -19.15 -5.48
CA ALA A 97 9.62 -20.58 -5.16
C ALA A 97 8.25 -21.29 -5.23
N VAL A 98 7.15 -20.54 -5.18
CA VAL A 98 5.78 -21.07 -5.28
C VAL A 98 5.25 -21.05 -6.72
N LEU A 99 5.84 -20.23 -7.58
CA LEU A 99 5.38 -20.01 -8.95
C LEU A 99 5.99 -21.01 -9.94
N THR A 100 5.24 -21.33 -10.99
CA THR A 100 5.79 -22.02 -12.17
C THR A 100 6.66 -21.07 -12.99
N ASP A 101 7.46 -21.61 -13.92
CA ASP A 101 8.38 -20.78 -14.70
C ASP A 101 7.67 -19.76 -15.60
N ASP A 102 6.48 -20.09 -16.13
CA ASP A 102 5.70 -19.14 -16.92
C ASP A 102 5.02 -18.07 -16.04
N GLN A 103 4.60 -18.43 -14.83
CA GLN A 103 4.09 -17.47 -13.86
C GLN A 103 5.20 -16.52 -13.39
N LYS A 104 6.44 -16.99 -13.21
CA LYS A 104 7.59 -16.13 -12.87
C LYS A 104 7.82 -15.03 -13.91
N LYS A 105 7.81 -15.37 -15.21
CA LYS A 105 7.95 -14.37 -16.30
C LYS A 105 6.87 -13.30 -16.23
N THR A 106 5.62 -13.72 -16.00
CA THR A 106 4.47 -12.82 -15.87
C THR A 106 4.60 -11.95 -14.62
N TYR A 107 5.05 -12.55 -13.51
CA TYR A 107 5.27 -11.87 -12.25
C TYR A 107 6.37 -10.80 -12.34
N GLU A 108 7.50 -11.11 -12.97
CA GLU A 108 8.59 -10.15 -13.21
C GLU A 108 8.13 -8.96 -14.05
N THR A 109 7.33 -9.21 -15.08
CA THR A 109 6.77 -8.15 -15.94
C THR A 109 5.87 -7.24 -15.12
N TRP A 110 4.93 -7.82 -14.37
CA TRP A 110 4.04 -7.09 -13.49
C TRP A 110 4.82 -6.25 -12.44
N GLN A 111 5.88 -6.80 -11.85
CA GLN A 111 6.73 -6.06 -10.91
C GLN A 111 7.43 -4.85 -11.55
N LYS A 112 7.91 -4.99 -12.79
CA LYS A 112 8.54 -3.89 -13.54
C LYS A 112 7.52 -2.78 -13.83
N GLU A 113 6.31 -3.14 -14.24
CA GLU A 113 5.21 -2.20 -14.47
C GLU A 113 4.83 -1.43 -13.19
N GLN A 114 4.64 -2.14 -12.08
CA GLN A 114 4.35 -1.52 -10.78
C GLN A 114 5.45 -0.55 -10.34
N ARG A 115 6.72 -0.91 -10.58
CA ARG A 115 7.86 -0.04 -10.27
C ARG A 115 7.86 1.21 -11.15
N ALA A 116 7.62 1.07 -12.45
CA ALA A 116 7.55 2.18 -13.38
C ALA A 116 6.39 3.12 -13.04
N GLU A 117 5.22 2.58 -12.68
CA GLU A 117 4.07 3.36 -12.26
C GLU A 117 4.35 4.15 -10.98
N MET A 118 4.97 3.50 -9.99
CA MET A 118 5.40 4.16 -8.75
C MET A 118 6.39 5.31 -9.03
N GLN A 119 7.35 5.10 -9.93
CA GLN A 119 8.31 6.14 -10.33
C GLN A 119 7.60 7.32 -11.00
N LYS A 120 6.65 7.06 -11.91
CA LYS A 120 5.84 8.11 -12.54
C LYS A 120 5.04 8.92 -11.51
N ARG A 121 4.39 8.24 -10.55
CA ARG A 121 3.65 8.91 -9.46
C ARG A 121 4.56 9.78 -8.59
N MET A 122 5.78 9.32 -8.29
CA MET A 122 6.77 10.11 -7.55
C MET A 122 7.27 11.32 -8.34
N GLN A 123 7.45 11.21 -9.66
CA GLN A 123 7.85 12.33 -10.51
C GLN A 123 6.72 13.37 -10.63
N GLY A 124 5.48 12.92 -10.81
CA GLY A 124 4.31 13.80 -10.85
C GLY A 124 4.11 14.59 -9.55
N SER A 125 4.37 13.96 -8.39
CA SER A 125 4.31 14.64 -7.09
C SER A 125 5.47 15.59 -6.81
N ARG A 126 6.56 15.54 -7.58
CA ARG A 126 7.70 16.48 -7.47
C ARG A 126 7.56 17.69 -8.39
N ASN A 127 6.80 17.54 -9.47
CA ASN A 127 6.57 18.58 -10.48
C ASN A 127 5.32 19.44 -10.20
N ASN A 128 4.60 19.16 -9.10
CA ASN A 128 3.41 19.88 -8.65
C ASN A 128 3.61 20.38 -7.21
#